data_AF-A6FH39-F1
#
_entry.id   AF-A6FH39-F1
#
_cell.length_a   1.000
_cell.length_b   1.000
_cell.length_c   1.000
_cell.angle_alpha   90.00
_cell.angle_beta   90.00
_cell.angle_gamma   90.00
#
_symmetry.space_group_name_H-M   'P 1'
#
loop_
_entity.id
_entity.type
_entity.pdbx_description
1 polymer ?
#
loop_
_entity_poly.entity_id
_entity_poly.type
_entity_poly.pdbx_seq_one_letter_code
_entity_poly.pdbx_strand_id
1 'polypeptide(L)'
;MSQNDGGQMSKTENQTTSMDAELQEMLAQSDTGARDPQGIAKKVLLIVPFIWALFQLWYASPLPFVLNFGIINDTEARSIHLAFAIFLAFTAYPAMKSSPRDHVPLTDWIFAFAGAFSAGYLFLFYNELAGRSGAPTTFDTAVAVTGMLMLLEATRRSLCPPLMIVALVF
;
A
#
# COMPACT_ATOMS: atom_id res chain seq x y z
N MET A 1 -32.61 40.98 33.06
CA MET A 1 -32.61 39.53 32.81
C MET A 1 -32.32 39.21 31.33
N SER A 2 -31.29 39.80 30.69
CA SER A 2 -31.02 39.55 29.26
C SER A 2 -29.55 39.91 28.87
N GLN A 3 -28.59 39.28 29.56
CA GLN A 3 -27.16 39.37 29.19
C GLN A 3 -26.49 38.03 29.51
N ASN A 4 -26.89 36.94 28.83
CA ASN A 4 -26.12 35.68 28.88
C ASN A 4 -26.22 34.83 27.59
N ASP A 5 -27.07 35.19 26.62
CA ASP A 5 -27.30 34.38 25.41
C ASP A 5 -26.20 34.52 24.34
N GLY A 6 -25.50 35.66 24.27
CA GLY A 6 -24.47 35.88 23.24
C GLY A 6 -23.20 35.03 23.43
N GLY A 7 -22.88 34.67 24.68
CA GLY A 7 -21.70 33.84 24.99
C GLY A 7 -21.91 32.34 24.72
N GLN A 8 -23.16 31.87 24.75
CA GLN A 8 -23.48 30.48 24.42
C GLN A 8 -23.54 30.26 22.91
N MET A 9 -24.08 31.20 22.14
CA MET A 9 -24.17 31.12 20.68
C MET A 9 -22.80 31.04 20.00
N SER A 10 -21.82 31.86 20.45
CA SER A 10 -20.45 31.83 19.94
C SER A 10 -19.69 30.53 20.29
N LYS A 11 -19.99 29.93 21.44
CA LYS A 11 -19.36 28.67 21.87
C LYS A 11 -19.88 27.47 21.09
N THR A 12 -21.18 27.48 20.77
CA THR A 12 -21.82 26.47 19.92
C THR A 12 -21.30 26.54 18.49
N GLU A 13 -21.24 27.71 17.86
CA GLU A 13 -20.69 27.86 16.49
C GLU A 13 -19.22 27.40 16.38
N ASN A 14 -18.39 27.71 17.38
CA ASN A 14 -16.98 27.31 17.38
C ASN A 14 -16.81 25.79 17.60
N GLN A 15 -17.66 25.17 18.43
CA GLN A 15 -17.68 23.72 18.63
C GLN A 15 -18.22 22.95 17.42
N THR A 16 -19.23 23.47 16.71
CA THR A 16 -19.74 22.84 15.48
C THR A 16 -18.69 22.91 14.37
N THR A 17 -18.03 24.07 14.20
CA THR A 17 -16.95 24.25 13.22
C THR A 17 -15.75 23.32 13.50
N SER A 18 -15.36 23.12 14.77
CA SER A 18 -14.27 22.21 15.13
C SER A 18 -14.64 20.74 14.95
N MET A 19 -15.88 20.37 15.28
CA MET A 19 -16.38 19.00 15.11
C MET A 19 -16.48 18.64 13.63
N ASP A 20 -16.99 19.53 12.78
CA ASP A 20 -17.07 19.33 11.33
C ASP A 20 -15.67 19.27 10.69
N ALA A 21 -14.72 20.06 11.18
CA ALA A 21 -13.32 19.99 10.76
C ALA A 21 -12.66 18.67 11.17
N GLU A 22 -12.87 18.20 12.41
CA GLU A 22 -12.39 16.89 12.88
C GLU A 22 -13.05 15.74 12.12
N LEU A 23 -14.35 15.83 11.82
CA LEU A 23 -15.06 14.81 11.03
C LEU A 23 -14.53 14.76 9.60
N GLN A 24 -14.33 15.92 8.96
CA GLN A 24 -13.72 16.00 7.63
C GLN A 24 -12.28 15.51 7.63
N GLU A 25 -11.51 15.76 8.69
CA GLU A 25 -10.17 15.21 8.84
C GLU A 25 -10.20 13.68 9.05
N MET A 26 -11.16 13.17 9.81
CA MET A 26 -11.37 11.73 10.02
C MET A 26 -11.79 11.02 8.73
N LEU A 27 -12.67 11.65 7.95
CA LEU A 27 -13.09 11.20 6.63
C LEU A 27 -11.91 11.26 5.65
N ALA A 28 -11.14 12.35 5.64
CA ALA A 28 -9.96 12.48 4.79
C ALA A 28 -8.87 11.45 5.14
N GLN A 29 -8.64 11.18 6.42
CA GLN A 29 -7.73 10.11 6.87
C GLN A 29 -8.22 8.72 6.46
N SER A 30 -9.54 8.52 6.37
CA SER A 30 -10.15 7.26 5.94
C SER A 30 -10.09 7.08 4.42
N ASP A 31 -10.30 8.14 3.63
CA ASP A 31 -10.41 8.08 2.18
C ASP A 31 -9.08 8.21 1.42
N THR A 32 -8.10 8.96 1.94
CA THR A 32 -6.85 9.28 1.21
C THR A 32 -5.63 8.45 1.65
N GLY A 33 -5.78 7.65 2.71
CA GLY A 33 -4.64 7.11 3.45
C GLY A 33 -3.96 8.20 4.29
N ALA A 34 -3.19 7.80 5.30
CA ALA A 34 -2.73 8.71 6.37
C ALA A 34 -1.73 9.83 5.93
N ARG A 35 -1.46 10.02 4.63
CA ARG A 35 -0.51 10.99 4.04
C ARG A 35 -1.20 11.88 3.00
N ASP A 36 -1.02 13.20 3.12
CA ASP A 36 -1.28 14.20 2.04
C ASP A 36 0.06 14.80 1.57
N PRO A 37 0.88 14.05 0.81
CA PRO A 37 2.19 14.52 0.43
C PRO A 37 2.07 15.50 -0.74
N GLN A 38 2.71 16.67 -0.64
CA GLN A 38 2.78 17.62 -1.75
C GLN A 38 3.82 17.13 -2.78
N GLY A 39 3.47 17.09 -4.08
CA GLY A 39 4.43 16.82 -5.17
C GLY A 39 4.37 15.43 -5.84
N ILE A 40 5.54 14.83 -6.14
CA ILE A 40 5.67 13.58 -6.93
C ILE A 40 4.99 12.39 -6.24
N ALA A 41 5.03 12.33 -4.91
CA ALA A 41 4.39 11.28 -4.14
C ALA A 41 2.87 11.24 -4.32
N LYS A 42 2.19 12.40 -4.46
CA LYS A 42 0.75 12.46 -4.77
C LYS A 42 0.41 11.85 -6.12
N LYS A 43 1.23 12.14 -7.14
CA LYS A 43 1.05 11.54 -8.47
C LYS A 43 1.22 10.02 -8.41
N VAL A 44 2.22 9.54 -7.70
CA VAL A 44 2.46 8.09 -7.50
C VAL A 44 1.29 7.45 -6.77
N LEU A 45 0.80 8.07 -5.71
CA LEU A 45 -0.33 7.58 -4.91
C LEU A 45 -1.69 7.63 -5.63
N LEU A 46 -1.81 8.40 -6.72
CA LEU A 46 -2.99 8.36 -7.59
C LEU A 46 -2.82 7.39 -8.76
N ILE A 47 -1.68 7.45 -9.44
CA ILE A 47 -1.45 6.71 -10.69
C ILE A 47 -1.22 5.23 -10.41
N VAL A 48 -0.45 4.87 -9.38
CA VAL A 48 -0.09 3.47 -9.13
C VAL A 48 -1.30 2.62 -8.71
N PRO A 49 -2.16 3.04 -7.76
CA PRO A 49 -3.38 2.30 -7.43
C PRO A 49 -4.35 2.22 -8.61
N PHE A 50 -4.43 3.27 -9.42
CA PHE A 50 -5.24 3.26 -10.63
C PHE A 50 -4.77 2.20 -11.62
N ILE A 51 -3.47 2.15 -11.93
CA ILE A 51 -2.88 1.10 -12.79
C ILE A 51 -3.11 -0.29 -12.18
N TRP A 52 -2.96 -0.44 -10.87
CA TRP A 52 -3.17 -1.70 -10.18
C TRP A 52 -4.61 -2.21 -10.30
N ALA A 53 -5.60 -1.32 -10.14
CA ALA A 53 -7.00 -1.65 -10.34
C ALA A 53 -7.29 -2.08 -11.80
N LEU A 54 -6.70 -1.39 -12.79
CA LEU A 54 -6.79 -1.79 -14.20
C LEU A 54 -6.20 -3.18 -14.44
N PHE A 55 -5.05 -3.49 -13.82
CA PHE A 55 -4.43 -4.81 -13.90
C PHE A 55 -5.33 -5.92 -13.33
N GLN A 56 -5.91 -5.69 -12.15
CA GLN A 56 -6.85 -6.64 -11.55
C GLN A 56 -8.09 -6.85 -12.42
N LEU A 57 -8.63 -5.78 -13.00
CA LEU A 57 -9.77 -5.86 -13.93
C LEU A 57 -9.42 -6.63 -15.21
N TRP A 58 -8.23 -6.40 -15.77
CA TRP A 58 -7.73 -7.14 -16.93
C TRP A 58 -7.61 -8.63 -16.65
N TYR A 59 -6.99 -9.00 -15.53
CA TYR A 59 -6.81 -10.39 -15.12
C TYR A 59 -8.12 -11.11 -14.78
N ALA A 60 -9.06 -10.43 -14.10
CA ALA A 60 -10.36 -10.99 -13.75
C ALA A 60 -11.32 -11.10 -14.95
N SER A 61 -11.07 -10.33 -16.01
CA SER A 61 -11.89 -10.32 -17.21
C SER A 61 -11.55 -11.50 -18.13
N PRO A 62 -12.51 -12.03 -18.92
CA PRO A 62 -12.22 -13.03 -19.97
C PRO A 62 -11.48 -12.45 -21.20
N LEU A 63 -11.28 -11.13 -21.26
CA LEU A 63 -10.61 -10.43 -22.36
C LEU A 63 -9.18 -10.94 -22.71
N PRO A 64 -8.30 -11.29 -21.76
CA PRO A 64 -6.97 -11.81 -22.07
C PRO A 64 -7.04 -13.11 -22.90
N PHE A 65 -8.04 -13.94 -22.62
CA PHE A 65 -8.26 -15.21 -23.32
C PHE A 65 -8.88 -14.99 -24.71
N VAL A 66 -9.76 -13.99 -24.86
CA VAL A 66 -10.38 -13.64 -26.15
C VAL A 66 -9.37 -12.96 -27.09
N LEU A 67 -8.52 -12.08 -26.55
CA LEU A 67 -7.52 -11.33 -27.32
C LEU A 67 -6.23 -12.12 -27.56
N ASN A 68 -6.06 -13.31 -26.96
CA ASN A 68 -4.82 -14.11 -26.98
C ASN A 68 -3.57 -13.30 -26.63
N PHE A 69 -3.73 -12.28 -25.81
CA PHE A 69 -2.68 -11.32 -25.47
C PHE A 69 -2.66 -11.09 -23.96
N GLY A 70 -1.47 -11.18 -23.36
CA GLY A 70 -1.31 -10.99 -21.92
C GLY A 70 -1.89 -12.12 -21.07
N ILE A 71 -1.81 -13.36 -21.55
CA ILE A 71 -2.15 -14.55 -20.75
C ILE A 71 -1.01 -14.78 -19.76
N ILE A 72 -1.25 -14.44 -18.50
CA ILE A 72 -0.31 -14.56 -17.38
C ILE A 72 -0.75 -15.73 -16.51
N ASN A 73 0.18 -16.55 -16.04
CA ASN A 73 -0.15 -17.67 -15.16
C ASN A 73 -0.64 -17.18 -13.79
N ASP A 74 -1.42 -18.00 -13.08
CA ASP A 74 -1.92 -17.69 -11.73
C ASP A 74 -0.81 -17.26 -10.75
N THR A 75 0.33 -17.95 -10.79
CA THR A 75 1.49 -17.65 -9.92
C THR A 75 2.14 -16.32 -10.27
N GLU A 76 2.28 -16.04 -11.56
CA GLU A 76 2.83 -14.80 -12.08
C GLU A 76 1.92 -13.61 -11.71
N ALA A 77 0.59 -13.75 -11.88
CA ALA A 77 -0.36 -12.71 -11.53
C ALA A 77 -0.36 -12.37 -10.03
N ARG A 78 -0.25 -13.38 -9.15
CA ARG A 78 -0.15 -13.17 -7.69
C ARG A 78 1.13 -12.44 -7.30
N SER A 79 2.26 -12.79 -7.92
CA SER A 79 3.54 -12.12 -7.62
C SER A 79 3.54 -10.66 -8.07
N ILE A 80 2.97 -10.34 -9.24
CA ILE A 80 2.74 -8.96 -9.69
C ILE A 80 1.83 -8.22 -8.70
N HIS A 81 0.69 -8.81 -8.33
CA HIS A 81 -0.24 -8.22 -7.37
C HIS A 81 0.45 -7.91 -6.02
N LEU A 82 1.26 -8.83 -5.51
CA LEU A 82 2.03 -8.66 -4.28
C LEU A 82 3.07 -7.53 -4.40
N ALA A 83 3.75 -7.42 -5.54
CA ALA A 83 4.72 -6.34 -5.78
C ALA A 83 4.04 -4.95 -5.71
N PHE A 84 2.86 -4.80 -6.34
CA PHE A 84 2.06 -3.58 -6.21
C PHE A 84 1.59 -3.33 -4.78
N ALA A 85 1.12 -4.37 -4.09
CA ALA A 85 0.65 -4.25 -2.71
C ALA A 85 1.77 -3.79 -1.75
N ILE A 86 2.97 -4.38 -1.85
CA ILE A 86 4.12 -3.99 -1.03
C ILE A 86 4.57 -2.56 -1.37
N PHE A 87 4.67 -2.23 -2.66
CA PHE A 87 5.02 -0.87 -3.08
C PHE A 87 4.07 0.16 -2.48
N LEU A 88 2.76 -0.05 -2.64
CA LEU A 88 1.73 0.84 -2.12
C LEU A 88 1.72 0.88 -0.59
N ALA A 89 1.95 -0.24 0.09
CA ALA A 89 2.04 -0.27 1.55
C ALA A 89 3.13 0.68 2.09
N PHE A 90 4.31 0.68 1.47
CA PHE A 90 5.41 1.56 1.86
C PHE A 90 5.21 3.03 1.42
N THR A 91 4.58 3.27 0.26
CA THR A 91 4.35 4.64 -0.23
C THR A 91 3.14 5.32 0.41
N ALA A 92 2.03 4.60 0.60
CA ALA A 92 0.73 5.15 1.00
C ALA A 92 0.59 5.30 2.51
N TYR A 93 1.04 4.33 3.29
CA TYR A 93 1.00 4.41 4.75
C TYR A 93 2.33 4.96 5.25
N PRO A 94 2.41 5.84 6.26
CA PRO A 94 3.65 6.28 6.90
C PRO A 94 4.22 5.26 7.89
N ALA A 95 5.55 5.18 8.01
CA ALA A 95 6.24 4.18 8.85
C ALA A 95 6.01 4.38 10.35
N MET A 96 5.74 5.61 10.79
CA MET A 96 5.47 5.97 12.18
C MET A 96 4.50 7.15 12.25
N LYS A 97 3.72 7.25 13.34
CA LYS A 97 2.88 8.43 13.66
C LYS A 97 3.67 9.77 13.74
N SER A 98 4.99 9.70 13.91
CA SER A 98 5.93 10.84 13.97
C SER A 98 6.62 11.14 12.62
N SER A 99 6.35 10.34 11.58
CA SER A 99 6.98 10.55 10.27
C SER A 99 6.35 11.76 9.57
N PRO A 100 7.15 12.66 8.95
CA PRO A 100 6.64 13.83 8.25
C PRO A 100 5.54 13.45 7.25
N ARG A 101 4.37 14.09 7.37
CA ARG A 101 3.23 13.88 6.45
C ARG A 101 3.43 14.61 5.11
N ASP A 102 4.34 15.59 5.07
CA ASP A 102 4.60 16.45 3.92
C ASP A 102 5.37 15.75 2.79
N HIS A 103 6.17 14.72 3.08
CA HIS A 103 6.94 14.00 2.07
C HIS A 103 7.22 12.53 2.45
N VAL A 104 7.40 11.68 1.44
CA VAL A 104 7.83 10.28 1.62
C VAL A 104 9.35 10.27 1.82
N PRO A 105 9.87 9.80 2.98
CA PRO A 105 11.31 9.67 3.21
C PRO A 105 11.98 8.80 2.15
N LEU A 106 13.21 9.11 1.78
CA LEU A 106 13.98 8.31 0.81
C LEU A 106 14.08 6.83 1.22
N THR A 107 14.14 6.58 2.53
CA THR A 107 14.14 5.24 3.11
C THR A 107 12.89 4.44 2.74
N ASP A 108 11.71 5.05 2.74
CA ASP A 108 10.46 4.39 2.34
C ASP A 108 10.47 4.02 0.86
N TRP A 109 11.07 4.87 0.01
CA TRP A 109 11.24 4.58 -1.41
C TRP A 109 12.17 3.39 -1.65
N ILE A 110 13.29 3.33 -0.94
CA ILE A 110 14.23 2.21 -1.03
C ILE A 110 13.53 0.91 -0.59
N PHE A 111 12.80 0.93 0.52
CA PHE A 111 12.05 -0.24 0.99
C PHE A 111 10.90 -0.62 0.04
N ALA A 112 10.17 0.34 -0.51
CA ALA A 112 9.12 0.10 -1.50
C ALA A 112 9.67 -0.59 -2.74
N PHE A 113 10.78 -0.09 -3.30
CA PHE A 113 11.41 -0.69 -4.47
C PHE A 113 12.07 -2.03 -4.16
N ALA A 114 12.76 -2.17 -3.02
CA ALA A 114 13.38 -3.43 -2.64
C ALA A 114 12.34 -4.53 -2.41
N GLY A 115 11.23 -4.21 -1.73
CA GLY A 115 10.12 -5.12 -1.50
C GLY A 115 9.38 -5.49 -2.79
N ALA A 116 9.07 -4.49 -3.63
CA ALA A 116 8.42 -4.71 -4.92
C ALA A 116 9.30 -5.54 -5.87
N PHE A 117 10.62 -5.26 -5.91
CA PHE A 117 11.58 -6.05 -6.69
C PHE A 117 11.67 -7.48 -6.18
N SER A 118 11.72 -7.68 -4.86
CA SER A 118 11.78 -9.03 -4.28
C SER A 118 10.54 -9.86 -4.60
N ALA A 119 9.35 -9.26 -4.56
CA ALA A 119 8.11 -9.92 -4.98
C ALA A 119 8.05 -10.13 -6.51
N GLY A 120 8.50 -9.14 -7.29
CA GLY A 120 8.55 -9.20 -8.75
C GLY A 120 9.61 -10.16 -9.31
N TYR A 121 10.62 -10.52 -8.51
CA TYR A 121 11.66 -11.48 -8.89
C TYR A 121 11.06 -12.84 -9.30
N LEU A 122 10.01 -13.27 -8.60
CA LEU A 122 9.27 -14.51 -8.91
C LEU A 122 8.63 -14.49 -10.29
N PHE A 123 8.18 -13.30 -10.75
CA PHE A 123 7.63 -13.11 -12.09
C PHE A 123 8.75 -13.03 -13.14
N LEU A 124 9.77 -12.19 -12.90
CA LEU A 124 10.86 -11.95 -13.85
C LEU A 124 11.66 -13.22 -14.17
N PHE A 125 11.90 -14.06 -13.15
CA PHE A 125 12.68 -15.30 -13.27
C PHE A 125 11.81 -16.55 -13.21
N TYR A 126 10.50 -16.43 -13.49
CA TYR A 126 9.56 -17.54 -13.39
C TYR A 126 10.04 -18.79 -14.14
N ASN A 127 10.47 -18.63 -15.40
CA ASN A 127 10.95 -19.75 -16.22
C ASN A 127 12.20 -20.43 -15.65
N GLU A 128 13.13 -19.65 -15.08
CA GLU A 128 14.35 -20.18 -14.48
C GLU A 128 14.06 -20.88 -13.15
N LEU A 129 13.18 -20.32 -12.33
CA LEU A 129 12.73 -20.89 -11.06
C LEU A 129 11.93 -22.17 -11.27
N ALA A 130 11.01 -22.19 -12.24
CA ALA A 130 10.23 -23.36 -12.61
C ALA A 130 11.12 -24.47 -13.20
N GLY A 131 12.12 -24.11 -14.00
CA GLY A 131 13.09 -25.05 -14.57
C GLY A 131 14.08 -25.61 -13.54
N ARG A 132 14.35 -24.88 -12.45
CA ARG A 132 15.22 -25.32 -11.34
C ARG A 132 14.41 -25.73 -10.10
N SER A 133 13.12 -26.01 -10.26
CA SER A 133 12.22 -26.33 -9.16
C SER A 133 12.75 -27.55 -8.39
N GLY A 134 13.37 -27.30 -7.24
CA GLY A 134 14.06 -28.31 -6.41
C GLY A 134 15.54 -28.03 -6.12
N ALA A 135 16.17 -27.06 -6.79
CA ALA A 135 17.55 -26.62 -6.53
C ALA A 135 17.67 -25.08 -6.56
N PRO A 136 17.04 -24.36 -5.61
CA PRO A 136 17.10 -22.91 -5.54
C PRO A 136 18.54 -22.45 -5.30
N THR A 137 18.93 -21.37 -5.96
CA THR A 137 20.25 -20.78 -5.73
C THR A 137 20.27 -20.03 -4.39
N THR A 138 21.48 -19.75 -3.88
CA THR A 138 21.65 -18.91 -2.67
C THR A 138 21.02 -17.52 -2.87
N PHE A 139 21.04 -17.01 -4.11
CA PHE A 139 20.45 -15.72 -4.45
C PHE A 139 18.92 -15.76 -4.40
N ASP A 140 18.28 -16.79 -4.99
CA ASP A 140 16.81 -16.95 -4.95
C ASP A 140 16.31 -17.00 -3.51
N THR A 141 17.02 -17.74 -2.65
CA THR A 141 16.70 -17.84 -1.22
C THR A 141 16.89 -16.50 -0.50
N ALA A 142 17.97 -15.77 -0.78
CA ALA A 142 18.22 -14.46 -0.18
C ALA A 142 17.14 -13.43 -0.57
N VAL A 143 16.71 -13.43 -1.82
CA VAL A 143 15.63 -12.55 -2.31
C VAL A 143 14.30 -12.93 -1.69
N ALA A 144 13.99 -14.24 -1.59
CA ALA A 144 12.76 -14.71 -0.95
C ALA A 144 12.68 -14.33 0.54
N VAL A 145 13.76 -14.53 1.30
CA VAL A 145 13.84 -14.13 2.73
C VAL A 145 13.70 -12.62 2.87
N THR A 146 14.40 -11.85 2.04
CA THR A 146 14.29 -10.38 2.05
C THR A 146 12.87 -9.93 1.73
N GLY A 147 12.24 -10.50 0.70
CA GLY A 147 10.86 -10.22 0.33
C GLY A 147 9.89 -10.54 1.47
N MET A 148 10.08 -11.65 2.18
CA MET A 148 9.26 -12.02 3.33
C MET A 148 9.38 -11.00 4.47
N LEU A 149 10.59 -10.56 4.81
CA LEU A 149 10.79 -9.52 5.84
C LEU A 149 10.13 -8.20 5.45
N MET A 150 10.26 -7.79 4.18
CA MET A 150 9.61 -6.58 3.66
C MET A 150 8.09 -6.68 3.71
N LEU A 151 7.54 -7.85 3.37
CA LEU A 151 6.11 -8.11 3.42
C LEU A 151 5.57 -8.02 4.85
N LEU A 152 6.27 -8.60 5.82
CA LEU A 152 5.88 -8.53 7.23
C LEU A 152 5.89 -7.08 7.74
N GLU A 153 6.92 -6.30 7.42
CA GLU A 153 7.00 -4.89 7.80
C GLU A 153 5.92 -4.04 7.12
N ALA A 154 5.67 -4.26 5.83
CA ALA A 154 4.58 -3.63 5.09
C ALA A 154 3.20 -3.93 5.71
N THR A 155 2.98 -5.18 6.13
CA THR A 155 1.75 -5.64 6.78
C THR A 155 1.60 -5.00 8.16
N ARG A 156 2.68 -4.97 8.96
CA ARG A 156 2.72 -4.29 10.27
C ARG A 156 2.32 -2.83 10.15
N ARG A 157 2.76 -2.18 9.08
CA ARG A 157 2.51 -0.76 8.79
C ARG A 157 1.09 -0.48 8.28
N SER A 158 0.47 -1.40 7.54
CA SER A 158 -0.77 -1.14 6.79
C SER A 158 -2.04 -1.79 7.35
N LEU A 159 -1.95 -2.97 7.96
CA LEU A 159 -3.11 -3.85 8.23
C LEU A 159 -3.39 -4.09 9.73
N CYS A 160 -2.81 -3.25 10.59
CA CYS A 160 -2.81 -3.37 12.05
C CYS A 160 -2.03 -4.61 12.57
N PRO A 161 -1.50 -4.56 13.81
CA PRO A 161 -0.76 -5.68 14.42
C PRO A 161 -1.42 -7.07 14.38
N PRO A 162 -2.76 -7.23 14.41
CA PRO A 162 -3.40 -8.54 14.42
C PRO A 162 -3.03 -9.42 13.22
N LEU A 163 -2.99 -8.87 12.01
CA LEU A 163 -2.72 -9.67 10.80
C LEU A 163 -1.27 -10.17 10.76
N MET A 164 -0.33 -9.38 11.26
CA MET A 164 1.08 -9.77 11.35
C MET A 164 1.28 -10.95 12.32
N ILE A 165 0.55 -10.96 13.45
CA ILE A 165 0.65 -12.05 14.43
C ILE A 165 0.17 -13.37 13.80
N VAL A 166 -0.93 -13.33 13.05
CA VAL A 166 -1.43 -14.53 12.36
C VAL A 166 -0.40 -15.04 11.34
N ALA A 167 0.20 -14.14 10.55
CA ALA A 167 1.23 -14.50 9.58
C ALA A 167 2.53 -15.05 10.19
N LEU A 168 2.80 -14.84 11.47
CA LEU A 168 3.95 -15.42 12.18
C LEU A 168 3.66 -16.82 12.73
N VAL A 169 2.38 -17.16 12.94
CA VAL A 169 1.96 -18.43 13.55
C VAL A 169 1.71 -19.52 12.50
N PHE A 170 1.23 -19.13 11.31
CA PHE A 170 0.90 -20.02 10.19
C PHE A 170 2.01 -20.02 9.13
#